data_AF-A0A6N0HVG9-F1
#
_entry.id   AF-A0A6N0HVG9-F1
#
_cell.length_a   1.000
_cell.length_b   1.000
_cell.length_c   1.000
_cell.angle_alpha   90.00
_cell.angle_beta   90.00
_cell.angle_gamma   90.00
#
_symmetry.space_group_name_H-M   'P 1'
#
loop_
_entity.id
_entity.type
_entity.pdbx_description
1 polymer ?
#
loop_
_entity_poly.entity_id
_entity_poly.type
_entity_poly.pdbx_seq_one_letter_code
_entity_poly.pdbx_strand_id
1 'polypeptide(L)'
;MKIGVMQPYAFPYIGYFQLINYVEKWVVFDGAQYISKGWINRNRILHPDRSKEWQYVTIPTRKHSHTDKICDIKINNDIKWRDQFWVS
;
A
#
# COMPACT_ATOMS: atom_id res chain seq x y z
N MET A 1 2.28 13.43 25.10
CA MET A 1 2.38 13.54 23.65
C MET A 1 2.92 12.25 23.03
N LYS A 2 2.02 11.33 22.66
CA LYS A 2 2.32 10.14 21.87
C LYS A 2 2.22 10.47 20.38
N ILE A 3 3.24 10.11 19.61
CA ILE A 3 3.28 10.32 18.16
C ILE A 3 3.35 8.96 17.48
N GLY A 4 2.44 8.71 16.55
CA GLY A 4 2.48 7.55 15.66
C GLY A 4 3.07 7.95 14.32
N VAL A 5 4.03 7.17 13.83
CA VAL A 5 4.71 7.42 12.56
C VAL A 5 4.77 6.12 11.79
N MET A 6 4.17 6.07 10.60
CA MET A 6 4.24 4.89 9.71
C MET A 6 4.26 5.30 8.25
N GLN A 7 4.89 4.48 7.42
CA GLN A 7 4.78 4.57 5.96
C GLN A 7 3.33 4.33 5.52
N PRO A 8 2.87 4.94 4.42
CA PRO A 8 1.55 4.66 3.87
C PRO A 8 1.50 3.25 3.23
N TYR A 9 0.38 2.56 3.42
CA TYR A 9 0.07 1.29 2.76
C TYR A 9 -1.20 1.45 1.93
N ALA A 10 -1.25 0.79 0.77
CA ALA A 10 -2.45 0.77 -0.07
C ALA A 10 -3.64 0.11 0.65
N PHE A 11 -3.38 -0.94 1.43
CA PHE A 11 -4.35 -1.61 2.30
C PHE A 11 -3.83 -1.63 3.74
N PRO A 12 -4.08 -0.58 4.54
CA PRO A 12 -3.71 -0.57 5.94
C PRO A 12 -4.41 -1.70 6.72
N TYR A 13 -3.64 -2.45 7.51
CA TYR A 13 -4.18 -3.50 8.37
C TYR A 13 -4.69 -2.92 9.69
N ILE A 14 -5.43 -3.72 10.47
CA ILE A 14 -6.08 -3.25 11.71
C ILE A 14 -5.11 -2.57 12.69
N GLY A 15 -3.88 -3.06 12.82
CA GLY A 15 -2.86 -2.47 13.69
C GLY A 15 -2.45 -1.05 13.29
N TYR A 16 -2.55 -0.70 12.00
CA TYR A 16 -2.32 0.66 11.51
C TYR A 16 -3.35 1.64 12.11
N PHE A 17 -4.63 1.25 12.08
CA PHE A 17 -5.72 2.04 12.64
C PHE A 17 -5.70 2.06 14.17
N GLN A 18 -5.36 0.93 14.80
CA GLN A 18 -5.17 0.87 16.25
C GLN A 18 -4.07 1.82 16.72
N LEU A 19 -2.95 1.90 15.98
CA LEU A 19 -1.89 2.83 16.28
C LEU A 19 -2.35 4.28 16.12
N ILE A 20 -3.06 4.62 15.03
CA ILE A 20 -3.67 5.96 14.85
C ILE A 20 -4.56 6.31 16.05
N ASN A 21 -5.40 5.39 16.49
CA ASN A 21 -6.30 5.60 17.63
C ASN A 21 -5.57 5.74 18.98
N TYR A 22 -4.35 5.21 19.10
CA TYR A 22 -3.59 5.20 20.36
C TYR A 22 -2.70 6.45 20.55
N VAL A 23 -2.54 7.29 19.52
CA VAL A 23 -1.61 8.42 19.51
C VAL A 23 -2.34 9.77 19.47
N GLU A 24 -1.71 10.81 20.01
CA GLU A 24 -2.25 12.18 19.98
C GLU A 24 -1.97 12.88 18.64
N LYS A 25 -0.87 12.48 17.96
CA LYS A 25 -0.50 12.99 16.66
C LYS A 25 -0.08 11.86 15.73
N TRP A 26 -0.64 11.86 14.54
CA TRP A 26 -0.28 10.94 13.47
C TRP A 26 0.60 11.62 12.43
N VAL A 27 1.66 10.92 11.98
CA VAL A 27 2.54 11.36 10.90
C VAL A 27 2.59 10.26 9.84
N VAL A 28 2.15 10.61 8.63
CA VAL A 28 2.38 9.76 7.46
C VAL A 28 3.83 9.96 7.04
N PHE A 29 4.63 8.89 7.07
CA PHE A 29 6.04 8.92 6.71
C PHE A 29 6.24 8.50 5.25
N ASP A 30 5.88 9.40 4.33
CA ASP A 30 5.95 9.22 2.88
C ASP A 30 7.26 9.75 2.24
N GLY A 31 8.10 10.41 3.03
CA GLY A 31 9.42 10.90 2.60
C GLY A 31 10.50 9.82 2.47
N ALA A 32 10.20 8.57 2.83
CA ALA A 32 11.12 7.44 2.67
C ALA A 32 11.19 6.98 1.20
N GLN A 33 12.30 6.32 0.84
CA GLN A 33 12.49 5.72 -0.48
C GLN A 33 11.38 4.70 -0.79
N TYR A 34 10.83 4.74 -2.00
CA TYR A 34 9.86 3.77 -2.47
C TYR A 34 10.51 2.43 -2.85
N ILE A 35 9.99 1.34 -2.28
CA ILE A 35 10.48 -0.01 -2.53
C ILE A 35 9.45 -0.77 -3.38
N SER A 36 9.67 -0.83 -4.69
CA SER A 36 8.74 -1.44 -5.66
C SER A 36 8.50 -2.94 -5.45
N LYS A 37 9.44 -3.65 -4.83
CA LYS A 37 9.32 -5.08 -4.46
C LYS A 37 8.87 -5.29 -3.01
N GLY A 38 8.60 -4.22 -2.26
CA GLY A 38 8.18 -4.27 -0.87
C GLY A 38 6.67 -4.40 -0.69
N TRP A 39 6.23 -4.61 0.54
CA TRP A 39 4.81 -4.73 0.93
C TRP A 39 3.99 -3.45 0.69
N ILE A 40 4.65 -2.29 0.53
CA ILE A 40 4.00 -1.05 0.09
C ILE A 40 3.34 -1.24 -1.29
N ASN A 41 3.99 -2.00 -2.18
CA ASN A 41 3.51 -2.22 -3.54
C ASN A 41 2.85 -3.59 -3.75
N ARG A 42 3.34 -4.63 -3.08
CA ARG A 42 2.82 -6.00 -3.15
C ARG A 42 1.87 -6.26 -1.97
N ASN A 43 0.57 -6.19 -2.23
CA ASN A 43 -0.46 -6.42 -1.23
C ASN A 43 -1.04 -7.82 -1.38
N ARG A 44 -1.57 -8.39 -0.29
CA ARG A 44 -2.17 -9.72 -0.27
C ARG A 44 -3.62 -9.60 0.17
N ILE A 45 -4.54 -10.08 -0.66
CA ILE A 45 -5.98 -10.11 -0.38
C ILE A 45 -6.48 -11.55 -0.45
N LEU A 46 -7.55 -11.86 0.28
CA LEU A 46 -8.16 -13.19 0.24
C LEU A 46 -8.66 -13.47 -1.19
N HIS A 47 -8.38 -14.65 -1.71
CA HIS A 47 -8.85 -15.02 -3.03
C HIS A 47 -10.36 -15.32 -2.97
N PRO A 48 -11.19 -14.86 -3.94
CA PRO A 48 -12.64 -15.10 -3.91
C PRO A 48 -13.01 -16.57 -4.07
N ASP A 49 -12.27 -17.32 -4.91
CA ASP A 49 -12.32 -18.79 -4.92
C ASP A 49 -11.70 -19.36 -3.64
N ARG A 50 -12.53 -20.03 -2.84
CA ARG A 50 -12.17 -20.62 -1.54
C ARG A 50 -11.15 -21.75 -1.63
N SER A 51 -10.93 -22.33 -2.81
CA SER A 51 -9.87 -23.33 -3.01
C SER A 51 -8.48 -22.72 -3.05
N LYS A 52 -8.37 -21.39 -3.18
CA LYS A 52 -7.12 -20.63 -3.21
C LYS A 52 -7.01 -19.78 -1.95
N GLU A 53 -5.83 -19.72 -1.36
CA GLU A 53 -5.62 -18.95 -0.13
C GLU A 53 -5.57 -17.44 -0.39
N TRP A 54 -4.62 -17.00 -1.21
CA TRP A 54 -4.27 -15.59 -1.33
C TRP A 54 -4.09 -15.17 -2.77
N GLN A 55 -4.58 -13.96 -3.07
CA GLN A 55 -4.30 -13.24 -4.30
C GLN A 55 -3.32 -12.10 -3.98
N TYR A 56 -2.26 -12.00 -4.78
CA TYR A 56 -1.37 -10.85 -4.73
C TYR A 56 -1.85 -9.78 -5.69
N VAL A 57 -1.95 -8.55 -5.20
CA VAL A 57 -2.36 -7.39 -5.97
C VAL A 57 -1.30 -6.31 -5.89
N THR A 58 -1.02 -5.69 -7.02
CA THR A 58 -0.06 -4.58 -7.13
C THR A 58 -0.75 -3.37 -7.74
N ILE A 59 -0.41 -2.19 -7.24
CA ILE A 59 -0.86 -0.94 -7.84
C ILE A 59 0.25 -0.50 -8.80
N PRO A 60 0.01 -0.50 -10.13
CA PRO A 60 1.06 -0.16 -11.07
C PRO A 60 1.45 1.31 -10.89
N THR A 61 2.74 1.58 -11.02
CA THR A 61 3.31 2.92 -10.93
C THR A 61 3.87 3.35 -12.27
N ARG A 62 3.91 4.66 -12.51
CA ARG A 62 4.65 5.21 -13.66
C ARG A 62 6.16 4.98 -13.44
N LYS A 63 6.94 5.15 -14.50
CA LYS A 63 8.41 5.08 -14.42
C LYS A 63 8.90 6.08 -13.37
N HIS A 64 9.74 5.59 -12.45
CA HIS A 64 10.33 6.34 -11.34
C HIS A 64 11.77 5.87 -11.14
N SER A 65 12.60 6.68 -10.49
CA SER A 65 13.94 6.29 -10.06
C SER A 65 13.86 5.39 -8.83
N HIS A 66 14.88 4.55 -8.63
CA HIS A 66 15.00 3.75 -7.41
C HIS A 66 15.09 4.62 -6.15
N THR A 67 15.58 5.85 -6.26
CA THR A 67 15.77 6.80 -5.15
C THR A 67 14.54 7.67 -4.85
N ASP A 68 13.48 7.55 -5.65
CA ASP A 68 12.29 8.39 -5.48
C ASP A 68 11.58 8.04 -4.17
N LYS A 69 11.01 9.08 -3.53
CA LYS A 69 10.28 8.91 -2.28
C LYS A 69 8.87 8.42 -2.55
N ILE A 70 8.23 7.83 -1.55
CA ILE A 70 6.85 7.34 -1.66
C ILE A 70 5.89 8.47 -2.10
N CYS A 71 6.06 9.69 -1.59
CA CYS A 71 5.25 10.86 -1.97
C CYS A 71 5.38 11.27 -3.45
N ASP A 72 6.48 10.90 -4.12
CA ASP A 72 6.76 11.29 -5.50
C ASP A 72 6.16 10.29 -6.51
N ILE A 73 5.80 9.09 -6.05
CA ILE A 73 5.30 8.01 -6.91
C ILE A 73 3.92 8.33 -7.47
N LYS A 74 3.77 8.17 -8.78
CA LYS A 74 2.49 8.30 -9.48
C LYS A 74 1.94 6.93 -9.87
N ILE A 75 0.66 6.72 -9.59
CA ILE A 75 -0.07 5.54 -10.03
C ILE A 75 -0.26 5.59 -11.56
N ASN A 76 -0.04 4.47 -12.22
CA ASN A 76 -0.31 4.31 -13.64
C ASN A 76 -1.77 3.89 -13.87
N ASN A 77 -2.65 4.88 -14.10
CA ASN A 77 -4.06 4.66 -14.40
C ASN A 77 -4.35 4.39 -15.88
N ASP A 78 -3.31 4.34 -16.74
CA ASP A 78 -3.48 3.99 -18.16
C ASP A 78 -3.74 2.47 -18.32
N ILE A 79 -3.47 1.70 -17.27
CA ILE A 79 -3.76 0.27 -17.16
C ILE A 79 -5.04 0.11 -16.34
N LYS A 80 -5.94 -0.79 -16.76
CA LYS A 80 -7.13 -1.19 -15.97
C LYS A 80 -6.77 -2.10 -14.80
N TRP A 81 -5.88 -1.63 -13.92
CA TRP A 81 -5.37 -2.43 -12.81
C TRP A 81 -6.43 -2.74 -11.76
N ARG A 82 -7.53 -1.98 -11.70
CA ARG A 82 -8.61 -2.23 -10.74
C ARG A 82 -9.39 -3.51 -11.07
N ASP A 83 -9.32 -3.99 -12.30
CA ASP A 83 -10.00 -5.21 -12.71
C ASP A 83 -9.44 -6.43 -11.96
N GLN A 84 -8.21 -6.35 -11.44
CA GLN A 84 -7.64 -7.40 -10.59
C GLN A 84 -8.42 -7.62 -9.27
N PHE A 85 -9.23 -6.65 -8.82
CA PHE A 85 -10.05 -6.80 -7.59
C PHE A 85 -11.43 -7.40 -7.87
N TRP A 86 -11.81 -7.53 -9.14
CA TRP A 86 -13.11 -8.03 -9.54
C TRP A 86 -12.91 -9.37 -10.24
N VAL A 87 -13.42 -10.44 -9.64
CA VAL A 87 -13.54 -11.74 -10.31
C VAL A 87 -14.99 -11.86 -10.77
N SER A 88 -15.20 -11.94 -12.08
CA SER A 88 -16.48 -12.30 -12.71
C SER A 88 -16.80 -13.77 -12.50
#